data_AF-A0A4Z0PJ52-F1
#
_entry.id   AF-A0A4Z0PJ52-F1
#
_cell.length_a   1.000
_cell.length_b   1.000
_cell.length_c   1.000
_cell.angle_alpha   90.00
_cell.angle_beta   90.00
_cell.angle_gamma   90.00
#
_symmetry.space_group_name_H-M   'P 1'
#
loop_
_entity.id
_entity.type
_entity.pdbx_description
1 polymer ?
#
loop_
_entity_poly.entity_id
_entity_poly.type
_entity_poly.pdbx_seq_one_letter_code
_entity_poly.pdbx_strand_id
1 'polypeptide(L)'
;MSNTEAWQQEFLLSGIPELQDIAREIGNLQSLLTAPKLDGAAIGQALSMLGSQTTQFAFQAAAEQQADIRAIGDMLLRLGSGLQQ
;
A
#
# COMPACT_ATOMS: atom_id res chain seq x y z
N MET A 1 -11.93 -3.78 -14.77
CA MET A 1 -10.75 -3.52 -13.93
C MET A 1 -11.20 -3.59 -12.50
N SER A 2 -10.43 -4.24 -11.63
CA SER A 2 -10.63 -4.11 -10.19
C SER A 2 -10.30 -2.67 -9.75
N ASN A 3 -10.87 -2.19 -8.65
CA ASN A 3 -10.56 -0.85 -8.13
C ASN A 3 -9.05 -0.68 -7.84
N THR A 4 -8.39 -1.77 -7.46
CA THR A 4 -6.94 -1.79 -7.17
C THR A 4 -6.10 -1.57 -8.43
N GLU A 5 -6.48 -2.16 -9.56
CA GLU A 5 -5.81 -1.93 -10.86
C GLU A 5 -5.98 -0.49 -11.33
N ALA A 6 -7.17 0.09 -11.15
CA ALA A 6 -7.43 1.49 -11.49
C ALA A 6 -6.56 2.44 -10.65
N TRP A 7 -6.51 2.25 -9.33
CA TRP A 7 -5.66 3.06 -8.45
C TRP A 7 -4.17 2.91 -8.77
N GLN A 8 -3.71 1.68 -9.04
CA GLN A 8 -2.33 1.46 -9.44
C GLN A 8 -1.99 2.26 -10.71
N GLN A 9 -2.87 2.22 -11.70
CA GLN A 9 -2.66 2.96 -12.94
C GLN A 9 -2.66 4.48 -12.72
N GLU A 10 -3.63 5.01 -11.97
CA GLU A 10 -3.69 6.44 -11.65
C GLU A 10 -2.44 6.91 -10.90
N PHE A 11 -1.97 6.15 -9.92
CA PHE A 11 -0.80 6.49 -9.13
C PHE A 11 0.49 6.43 -9.97
N LEU A 12 0.62 5.45 -10.87
CA LEU A 12 1.73 5.39 -11.82
C LEU A 12 1.75 6.60 -12.76
N LEU A 13 0.59 7.01 -13.26
CA LEU A 13 0.43 8.12 -14.20
C LEU A 13 0.50 9.51 -13.54
N SER A 14 0.44 9.59 -12.21
CA SER A 14 0.45 10.85 -11.46
C SER A 14 1.74 11.67 -11.64
N GLY A 15 2.86 11.00 -11.95
CA GLY A 15 4.19 11.63 -11.98
C GLY A 15 4.77 11.96 -10.60
N ILE A 16 4.07 11.61 -9.51
CA ILE A 16 4.53 11.82 -8.13
C ILE A 16 5.31 10.56 -7.70
N PRO A 17 6.63 10.65 -7.45
CA PRO A 17 7.46 9.48 -7.14
C PRO A 17 6.91 8.62 -5.99
N GLU A 18 6.44 9.23 -4.92
CA GLU A 18 5.92 8.55 -3.74
C GLU A 18 4.62 7.78 -4.03
N LEU A 19 3.76 8.30 -4.90
CA LEU A 19 2.58 7.56 -5.37
C LEU A 19 2.99 6.41 -6.29
N GLN A 20 4.02 6.58 -7.10
CA GLN A 20 4.55 5.50 -7.94
C GLN A 20 5.16 4.37 -7.09
N ASP A 21 5.77 4.67 -5.95
CA ASP A 21 6.25 3.68 -4.98
C ASP A 21 5.08 2.88 -4.41
N ILE A 22 4.03 3.57 -3.96
CA ILE A 22 2.79 2.96 -3.46
C ILE A 22 2.15 2.07 -4.54
N ALA A 23 2.09 2.52 -5.79
CA ALA A 23 1.53 1.75 -6.89
C ALA A 23 2.30 0.45 -7.17
N ARG A 24 3.64 0.49 -7.09
CA ARG A 24 4.46 -0.71 -7.26
C ARG A 24 4.23 -1.70 -6.13
N GLU A 25 4.11 -1.22 -4.90
CA GLU A 25 3.84 -2.08 -3.74
C GLU A 25 2.42 -2.67 -3.77
N ILE A 26 1.42 -1.93 -4.26
CA ILE A 26 0.08 -2.46 -4.53
C ILE A 26 0.15 -3.66 -5.51
N GLY A 27 0.95 -3.53 -6.57
CA GLY A 27 1.16 -4.62 -7.54
C GLY A 27 1.85 -5.83 -6.93
N ASN A 28 2.87 -5.60 -6.08
CA ASN A 28 3.54 -6.65 -5.33
C ASN A 28 2.54 -7.42 -4.44
N LEU A 29 1.75 -6.69 -3.64
CA LEU A 29 0.72 -7.28 -2.79
C LEU A 29 -0.31 -8.07 -3.60
N GLN A 30 -0.77 -7.56 -4.74
CA GLN A 30 -1.69 -8.28 -5.63
C GLN A 30 -1.08 -9.60 -6.12
N SER A 31 0.20 -9.58 -6.52
CA SER A 31 0.90 -10.80 -6.96
C SER A 31 0.99 -11.84 -5.84
N LEU A 32 1.21 -11.42 -4.59
CA LEU A 32 1.26 -12.32 -3.43
C LEU A 32 -0.13 -12.90 -3.11
N LEU A 33 -1.18 -12.09 -3.18
CA LEU A 33 -2.55 -12.49 -2.87
C LEU A 33 -3.18 -13.39 -3.95
N THR A 34 -2.68 -13.34 -5.17
CA THR A 34 -3.14 -14.16 -6.30
C THR A 34 -2.24 -15.37 -6.57
N ALA A 35 -1.19 -15.57 -5.77
CA ALA A 35 -0.31 -16.72 -5.89
C ALA A 35 -1.05 -18.04 -5.58
N PRO A 36 -0.67 -19.17 -6.22
CA PRO A 36 -1.28 -20.48 -5.96
C PRO A 36 -1.16 -20.95 -4.51
N LYS A 37 -0.13 -20.48 -3.80
CA LYS A 37 0.09 -20.71 -2.38
C LYS A 37 0.37 -19.37 -1.71
N LEU A 38 -0.44 -19.04 -0.72
CA LEU A 38 -0.26 -17.82 0.06
C LEU A 38 0.90 -17.97 1.04
N ASP A 39 1.72 -16.93 1.13
CA ASP A 39 2.79 -16.79 2.11
C ASP A 39 2.44 -15.61 3.04
N GLY A 40 1.99 -15.94 4.26
CA GLY A 40 1.56 -14.94 5.24
C GLY A 40 2.66 -13.97 5.63
N ALA A 41 3.91 -14.43 5.74
CA ALA A 41 5.03 -13.57 6.11
C ALA A 41 5.36 -12.58 4.98
N ALA A 42 5.38 -13.04 3.74
CA ALA A 42 5.60 -12.18 2.57
C ALA A 42 4.46 -11.17 2.38
N ILE A 43 3.21 -11.60 2.53
CA ILE A 43 2.03 -10.72 2.49
C ILE A 43 2.11 -9.67 3.61
N GLY A 44 2.47 -10.11 4.82
CA GLY A 44 2.65 -9.22 5.96
C GLY A 44 3.73 -8.16 5.71
N GLN A 45 4.86 -8.55 5.10
CA GLN A 45 5.91 -7.62 4.71
C GLN A 45 5.46 -6.60 3.67
N ALA A 46 4.72 -7.04 2.64
CA ALA A 46 4.17 -6.15 1.63
C ALA A 46 3.18 -5.14 2.24
N LEU A 47 2.29 -5.58 3.14
CA LEU A 47 1.38 -4.70 3.86
C LEU A 47 2.13 -3.69 4.74
N SER A 48 3.18 -4.11 5.45
CA SER A 48 3.99 -3.20 6.25
C SER A 48 4.71 -2.16 5.39
N MET A 49 5.24 -2.55 4.24
CA MET A 49 5.88 -1.62 3.29
C MET A 49 4.87 -0.61 2.75
N LEU A 50 3.73 -1.09 2.27
CA LEU A 50 2.65 -0.24 1.75
C LEU A 50 2.14 0.73 2.82
N GLY A 51 1.99 0.26 4.06
CA GLY A 51 1.59 1.08 5.20
C GLY A 51 2.61 2.19 5.51
N SER A 52 3.91 1.84 5.52
CA SER A 52 4.98 2.82 5.71
C SER A 52 4.98 3.90 4.63
N GLN A 53 4.91 3.50 3.36
CA GLN A 53 4.87 4.44 2.23
C GLN A 53 3.62 5.33 2.28
N THR A 54 2.46 4.75 2.60
CA THR A 54 1.19 5.49 2.74
C THR A 54 1.27 6.53 3.86
N THR A 55 1.77 6.15 5.04
CA THR A 55 1.98 7.08 6.17
C THR A 55 3.00 8.18 5.83
N GLN A 56 4.03 7.87 5.04
CA GLN A 56 4.99 8.87 4.56
C GLN A 56 4.37 9.83 3.56
N PHE A 57 3.57 9.34 2.61
CA PHE A 57 2.87 10.19 1.65
C PHE A 57 1.87 11.14 2.31
N ALA A 58 1.29 10.76 3.47
CA ALA A 58 0.38 11.63 4.22
C ALA A 58 0.96 13.03 4.51
N PHE A 59 2.28 13.17 4.64
CA PHE A 59 2.92 14.49 4.86
C PHE A 59 2.92 15.39 3.63
N GLN A 60 2.71 14.82 2.43
CA GLN A 60 2.69 15.53 1.15
C GLN A 60 1.26 15.80 0.64
N ALA A 61 0.28 15.12 1.24
CA ALA A 61 -1.13 15.29 0.90
C ALA A 61 -1.70 16.62 1.44
N ALA A 62 -2.86 17.00 0.89
CA ALA A 62 -3.63 18.13 1.37
C ALA A 62 -3.98 17.98 2.85
N ALA A 63 -3.99 19.09 3.60
CA ALA A 63 -4.10 19.10 5.06
C ALA A 63 -5.34 18.32 5.56
N GLU A 64 -6.44 18.44 4.85
CA GLU A 64 -7.71 17.76 5.13
C GLU A 64 -7.67 16.25 4.89
N GLN A 65 -6.70 15.73 4.13
CA GLN A 65 -6.55 14.31 3.81
C GLN A 65 -5.49 13.59 4.65
N GLN A 66 -4.57 14.34 5.28
CA GLN A 66 -3.40 13.74 5.96
C GLN A 66 -3.79 12.76 7.07
N ALA A 67 -4.84 13.09 7.83
CA ALA A 67 -5.31 12.24 8.93
C ALA A 67 -5.85 10.91 8.41
N ASP A 68 -6.66 10.94 7.35
CA ASP A 68 -7.26 9.76 6.76
C ASP A 68 -6.21 8.87 6.09
N ILE A 69 -5.27 9.46 5.35
CA ILE A 69 -4.17 8.72 4.71
C ILE A 69 -3.28 8.06 5.77
N ARG A 70 -2.96 8.77 6.86
CA ARG A 70 -2.22 8.20 7.99
C ARG A 70 -2.97 7.03 8.63
N ALA A 71 -4.28 7.17 8.83
CA ALA A 71 -5.10 6.10 9.39
C ALA A 71 -5.09 4.83 8.52
N ILE A 72 -5.10 4.99 7.18
CA ILE A 72 -4.95 3.87 6.24
C ILE A 72 -3.57 3.21 6.41
N GLY A 73 -2.50 4.01 6.42
CA GLY A 73 -1.14 3.51 6.61
C GLY A 73 -0.96 2.74 7.92
N ASP A 74 -1.49 3.26 9.02
CA ASP A 74 -1.45 2.62 10.34
C ASP A 74 -2.23 1.29 10.36
N MET A 75 -3.37 1.22 9.65
CA MET A 75 -4.14 -0.03 9.52
C MET A 75 -3.34 -1.10 8.78
N LEU A 76 -2.66 -0.72 7.68
CA LEU A 76 -1.81 -1.63 6.91
C LEU A 76 -0.63 -2.14 7.74
N LEU A 77 0.03 -1.27 8.51
CA LEU A 77 1.12 -1.64 9.42
C LEU A 77 0.66 -2.65 10.47
N ARG A 78 -0.50 -2.39 11.09
CA ARG A 78 -1.09 -3.29 12.09
C ARG A 78 -1.42 -4.66 11.49
N LEU A 79 -2.04 -4.70 10.31
CA LEU A 79 -2.37 -5.97 9.65
C LEU A 79 -1.11 -6.72 9.21
N GLY A 80 -0.12 -6.01 8.66
CA GLY A 80 1.15 -6.58 8.25
C GLY A 80 1.89 -7.26 9.40
N SER A 81 2.04 -6.57 10.53
CA SER A 81 2.65 -7.13 11.73
C SER A 81 1.89 -8.33 12.33
N GLY A 82 0.57 -8.42 12.10
CA GLY A 82 -0.22 -9.57 12.52
C GLY A 82 0.05 -10.84 11.69
N LEU A 83 0.35 -10.69 10.40
CA LEU A 83 0.59 -11.81 9.49
C LEU A 83 2.04 -12.33 9.50
N GLN A 84 2.96 -11.57 10.08
CA GLN A 84 4.37 -11.94 10.23
C GLN A 84 4.67 -12.80 11.47
N GLN A 85 3.67 -13.06 12.31
CA GLN A 85 3.81 -13.80 13.57
C GLN A 85 3.72 -15.32 13.38
#